data_AF-E2AG48-F1
#
_entry.id   AF-E2AG48-F1
#
_cell.length_a   1.000
_cell.length_b   1.000
_cell.length_c   1.000
_cell.angle_alpha   90.00
_cell.angle_beta   90.00
_cell.angle_gamma   90.00
#
_symmetry.space_group_name_H-M   'P 1'
#
loop_
_entity.id
_entity.type
_entity.pdbx_description
1 polymer ?
#
loop_
_entity_poly.entity_id
_entity_poly.type
_entity_poly.pdbx_seq_one_letter_code
_entity_poly.pdbx_strand_id
1 'polypeptide(L)'
;MNSRSSSACLLIRDAYVTNEDCNVIVVDWSKISMRPYIWASKRVSMVGQFISTMIDFLEEQGMNLSKTILIGHSLGAHVAGIAARNAQNEISFVVGLDPALPGFYSAGSGSRISSGDAQYVEIIHTNGGLLGFLTAIGDSDFYPNGGQKQVGCLLDIGGACSHARSFKFFAESISSQLGFHGRSCNNFIQFKRGLCNDRPTSLMGHKSQLHARDSLITESKSNANLRVQSVQ
;
A
#
# COMPACT_ATOMS: atom_id res chain seq x y z
N MET A 1 -8.92 10.48 -6.02
CA MET A 1 -7.98 9.39 -5.64
C MET A 1 -8.69 8.08 -5.27
N ASN A 2 -10.01 8.04 -5.07
CA ASN A 2 -10.73 6.85 -4.59
C ASN A 2 -11.88 6.41 -5.51
N SER A 3 -11.70 6.55 -6.83
CA SER A 3 -12.64 6.10 -7.86
C SER A 3 -11.96 5.07 -8.75
N ARG A 4 -12.75 4.27 -9.48
CA ARG A 4 -12.22 3.29 -10.45
C ARG A 4 -11.31 3.91 -11.53
N SER A 5 -11.50 5.19 -11.81
CA SER A 5 -10.76 5.97 -12.80
C SER A 5 -9.55 6.73 -12.21
N SER A 6 -9.25 6.54 -10.92
CA SER A 6 -8.13 7.22 -10.28
C SER A 6 -6.80 6.61 -10.71
N SER A 7 -5.74 7.43 -10.75
CA SER A 7 -4.40 6.96 -11.10
C SER A 7 -3.88 5.84 -10.19
N ALA A 8 -4.28 5.83 -8.91
CA ALA A 8 -3.95 4.74 -7.98
C ALA A 8 -4.51 3.40 -8.47
N CYS A 9 -5.78 3.36 -8.88
CA CYS A 9 -6.40 2.14 -9.40
C CYS A 9 -5.88 1.78 -10.80
N LEU A 10 -5.80 2.76 -11.72
CA LEU A 10 -5.45 2.51 -13.11
C LEU A 10 -4.02 1.97 -13.26
N LEU A 11 -3.03 2.62 -12.62
CA LEU A 11 -1.63 2.19 -12.76
C LEU A 11 -1.39 0.78 -12.22
N ILE A 12 -2.01 0.44 -11.09
CA ILE A 12 -1.87 -0.90 -10.49
C ILE A 12 -2.61 -1.95 -11.32
N ARG A 13 -3.85 -1.66 -11.74
CA ARG A 13 -4.63 -2.56 -12.60
C ARG A 13 -3.88 -2.84 -13.89
N ASP A 14 -3.40 -1.80 -14.57
CA ASP A 14 -2.73 -1.95 -15.87
C ASP A 14 -1.42 -2.70 -15.71
N ALA A 15 -0.68 -2.47 -14.62
CA ALA A 15 0.51 -3.24 -14.31
C ALA A 15 0.21 -4.74 -14.12
N TYR A 16 -0.86 -5.11 -13.39
CA TYR A 16 -1.24 -6.51 -13.24
C TYR A 16 -1.73 -7.13 -14.54
N VAL A 17 -2.70 -6.51 -15.22
CA VAL A 17 -3.28 -7.05 -16.47
C VAL A 17 -2.22 -7.24 -17.56
N THR A 18 -1.15 -6.44 -17.55
CA THR A 18 -0.08 -6.55 -18.54
C THR A 18 0.96 -7.63 -18.19
N ASN A 19 1.17 -7.95 -16.90
CA ASN A 19 2.30 -8.77 -16.46
C ASN A 19 1.89 -10.10 -15.82
N GLU A 20 0.64 -10.27 -15.40
CA GLU A 20 0.15 -11.42 -14.64
C GLU A 20 -1.18 -11.93 -15.23
N ASP A 21 -1.37 -13.25 -15.20
CA ASP A 21 -2.66 -13.89 -15.49
C ASP A 21 -3.50 -13.94 -14.20
N CYS A 22 -4.23 -12.86 -13.93
CA CYS A 22 -5.00 -12.72 -12.70
C CYS A 22 -6.31 -11.95 -12.89
N ASN A 23 -7.22 -12.13 -11.93
CA ASN A 23 -8.43 -11.33 -11.83
C ASN A 23 -8.13 -10.03 -11.08
N VAL A 24 -8.45 -8.88 -11.68
CA VAL A 24 -8.32 -7.58 -11.01
C VAL A 24 -9.69 -6.97 -10.73
N ILE A 25 -10.03 -6.85 -9.45
CA ILE A 25 -11.29 -6.24 -8.99
C ILE A 25 -11.00 -4.86 -8.42
N VAL A 26 -11.57 -3.81 -9.04
CA VAL A 26 -11.43 -2.44 -8.56
C VAL A 26 -12.66 -2.04 -7.75
N VAL A 27 -12.46 -1.82 -6.44
CA VAL A 27 -13.54 -1.38 -5.55
C VAL A 27 -13.69 0.14 -5.60
N ASP A 28 -14.77 0.61 -6.23
CA ASP A 28 -15.12 2.02 -6.27
C ASP A 28 -16.04 2.39 -5.09
N TRP A 29 -15.51 3.16 -4.16
CA TRP A 29 -16.23 3.72 -3.02
C TRP A 29 -16.20 5.27 -3.03
N SER A 30 -16.07 5.86 -4.22
CA SER A 30 -16.00 7.32 -4.44
C SER A 30 -17.20 8.08 -3.89
N LYS A 31 -18.40 7.50 -3.94
CA LYS A 31 -19.62 8.10 -3.38
C LYS A 31 -19.49 8.45 -1.88
N ILE A 32 -18.70 7.67 -1.15
CA ILE A 32 -18.42 7.87 0.28
C ILE A 32 -17.17 8.74 0.43
N SER A 33 -16.09 8.40 -0.26
CA SER A 33 -14.77 8.99 -0.06
C SER A 33 -14.57 10.39 -0.66
N MET A 34 -15.47 10.84 -1.55
CA MET A 34 -15.48 12.23 -2.06
C MET A 34 -16.16 13.23 -1.10
N ARG A 35 -16.77 12.76 -0.01
CA ARG A 35 -17.30 13.62 1.06
C ARG A 35 -16.15 14.22 1.88
N PRO A 36 -16.41 15.26 2.71
CA PRO A 36 -15.38 15.86 3.54
C PRO A 36 -14.59 14.82 4.33
N TYR A 37 -13.28 15.02 4.47
CA TYR A 37 -12.35 14.00 4.97
C TYR A 37 -12.79 13.36 6.29
N ILE A 38 -13.20 14.16 7.27
CA ILE A 38 -13.66 13.68 8.59
C ILE A 38 -14.86 12.75 8.46
N TRP A 39 -15.74 12.99 7.49
CA TRP A 39 -16.88 12.13 7.23
C TRP A 39 -16.45 10.83 6.56
N ALA A 40 -15.58 10.92 5.55
CA ALA A 40 -15.07 9.76 4.84
C ALA A 40 -14.26 8.83 5.75
N SER A 41 -13.39 9.37 6.61
CA SER A 41 -12.57 8.59 7.54
C SER A 41 -13.43 7.79 8.53
N LYS A 42 -14.53 8.38 9.03
CA LYS A 42 -15.49 7.70 9.91
C LYS A 42 -16.29 6.57 9.23
N ARG A 43 -16.22 6.44 7.90
CA ARG A 43 -16.90 5.37 7.15
C ARG A 43 -15.95 4.26 6.69
N VAL A 44 -14.65 4.40 6.90
CA VAL A 44 -13.66 3.39 6.51
C VAL A 44 -14.00 2.01 7.07
N SER A 45 -14.32 1.89 8.37
CA SER A 45 -14.65 0.59 8.98
C SER A 45 -15.90 -0.05 8.37
N MET A 46 -16.95 0.75 8.13
CA MET A 46 -18.17 0.29 7.45
C MET A 46 -17.85 -0.23 6.04
N VAL A 47 -17.03 0.49 5.28
CA VAL A 47 -16.68 0.09 3.91
C VAL A 47 -15.82 -1.19 3.94
N GLY A 48 -14.86 -1.30 4.86
CA GLY A 48 -14.06 -2.51 5.03
C GLY A 48 -14.91 -3.74 5.36
N GLN A 49 -15.84 -3.62 6.31
CA GLN A 49 -16.78 -4.70 6.65
C GLN A 49 -17.71 -5.06 5.49
N PHE A 50 -18.14 -4.10 4.68
CA PHE A 50 -18.93 -4.41 3.49
C PHE A 50 -18.10 -5.13 2.41
N ILE A 51 -16.81 -4.83 2.30
CA ILE A 51 -15.92 -5.52 1.36
C ILE A 51 -15.60 -6.93 1.86
N SER A 52 -15.53 -7.17 3.18
CA SER A 52 -15.31 -8.52 3.69
C SER A 52 -16.44 -9.48 3.30
N THR A 53 -17.70 -9.04 3.30
CA THR A 53 -18.80 -9.89 2.82
C THR A 53 -18.71 -10.21 1.32
N MET A 54 -18.14 -9.31 0.52
CA MET A 54 -17.85 -9.58 -0.89
C MET A 54 -16.72 -10.62 -1.03
N ILE A 55 -15.70 -10.55 -0.18
CA ILE A 55 -14.58 -11.50 -0.18
C ILE A 55 -15.08 -12.90 0.19
N ASP A 56 -15.88 -13.01 1.24
CA ASP A 56 -16.47 -14.28 1.69
C ASP A 56 -17.33 -14.89 0.57
N PHE A 57 -18.19 -14.09 -0.07
CA PHE A 57 -18.97 -14.54 -1.22
C PHE A 57 -18.08 -15.04 -2.37
N LEU A 58 -17.03 -14.31 -2.73
CA LEU A 58 -16.13 -14.73 -3.81
C LEU A 58 -15.36 -16.00 -3.46
N GLU A 59 -14.96 -16.18 -2.20
CA GLU A 59 -14.35 -17.43 -1.72
C GLU A 59 -15.31 -18.61 -1.87
N GLU A 60 -16.59 -18.45 -1.49
CA GLU A 60 -17.63 -19.46 -1.72
C GLU A 60 -17.80 -19.81 -3.21
N GLN A 61 -17.57 -18.84 -4.11
CA GLN A 61 -17.56 -19.06 -5.56
C GLN A 61 -16.23 -19.62 -6.10
N GLY A 62 -15.26 -19.93 -5.24
CA GLY A 62 -14.00 -20.57 -5.59
C GLY A 62 -12.78 -19.63 -5.69
N MET A 63 -12.88 -18.38 -5.25
CA MET A 63 -11.70 -17.50 -5.13
C MET A 63 -10.73 -18.05 -4.07
N ASN A 64 -9.48 -18.28 -4.46
CA ASN A 64 -8.47 -18.83 -3.56
C ASN A 64 -7.78 -17.72 -2.75
N LEU A 65 -8.13 -17.59 -1.46
CA LEU A 65 -7.57 -16.57 -0.56
C LEU A 65 -6.04 -16.66 -0.36
N SER A 66 -5.44 -17.84 -0.53
CA SER A 66 -3.97 -18.01 -0.47
C SER A 66 -3.23 -17.34 -1.63
N LYS A 67 -3.96 -16.94 -2.68
CA LYS A 67 -3.43 -16.20 -3.85
C LYS A 67 -4.02 -14.80 -3.98
N THR A 68 -4.84 -14.38 -3.02
CA THR A 68 -5.54 -13.10 -3.06
C THR A 68 -4.69 -12.00 -2.42
N ILE A 69 -4.58 -10.87 -3.11
CA ILE A 69 -3.87 -9.67 -2.63
C ILE A 69 -4.88 -8.52 -2.52
N LEU A 70 -4.97 -7.91 -1.34
CA LEU A 70 -5.74 -6.69 -1.13
C LEU A 70 -4.81 -5.48 -1.13
N ILE A 71 -5.12 -4.47 -1.94
CA ILE A 71 -4.25 -3.29 -2.08
C ILE A 71 -5.07 -2.04 -1.81
N GLY A 72 -4.60 -1.20 -0.89
CA GLY A 72 -5.29 0.03 -0.52
C GLY A 72 -4.35 1.22 -0.39
N HIS A 73 -4.74 2.36 -0.95
CA HIS A 73 -4.01 3.63 -0.83
C HIS A 73 -4.69 4.60 0.14
N SER A 74 -3.93 5.33 0.95
CA SER A 74 -4.47 6.37 1.84
C SER A 74 -5.53 5.80 2.80
N LEU A 75 -6.75 6.37 2.84
CA LEU A 75 -7.90 5.78 3.57
C LEU A 75 -8.23 4.35 3.11
N GLY A 76 -8.00 4.05 1.83
CA GLY A 76 -8.22 2.74 1.25
C GLY A 76 -7.29 1.66 1.84
N ALA A 77 -6.11 2.03 2.36
CA ALA A 77 -5.24 1.07 3.05
C ALA A 77 -5.93 0.50 4.30
N HIS A 78 -6.60 1.37 5.06
CA HIS A 78 -7.38 0.94 6.22
C HIS A 78 -8.61 0.14 5.83
N VAL A 79 -9.27 0.50 4.72
CA VAL A 79 -10.37 -0.29 4.17
C VAL A 79 -9.89 -1.72 3.83
N ALA A 80 -8.73 -1.86 3.17
CA ALA A 80 -8.15 -3.14 2.81
C ALA A 80 -7.80 -4.00 4.04
N GLY A 81 -7.09 -3.42 5.03
CA GLY A 81 -6.76 -4.14 6.27
C GLY A 81 -7.99 -4.57 7.05
N ILE A 82 -8.99 -3.69 7.20
CA ILE A 82 -10.24 -4.03 7.89
C ILE A 82 -11.02 -5.10 7.12
N ALA A 83 -11.07 -5.04 5.79
CA ALA A 83 -11.72 -6.06 4.99
C ALA A 83 -11.07 -7.44 5.18
N ALA A 84 -9.74 -7.52 5.13
CA ALA A 84 -9.01 -8.77 5.35
C ALA A 84 -9.24 -9.33 6.76
N ARG A 85 -9.15 -8.47 7.78
CA ARG A 85 -9.38 -8.81 9.18
C ARG A 85 -10.77 -9.38 9.46
N ASN A 86 -11.79 -8.92 8.71
CA ASN A 86 -13.19 -9.30 8.91
C ASN A 86 -13.69 -10.36 7.92
N ALA A 87 -12.84 -10.84 7.01
CA ALA A 87 -13.16 -12.01 6.18
C ALA A 87 -13.22 -13.27 7.07
N GLN A 88 -14.00 -14.27 6.66
CA GLN A 88 -14.15 -15.51 7.44
C GLN A 88 -12.86 -16.31 7.49
N ASN A 89 -12.11 -16.32 6.39
CA ASN A 89 -10.85 -17.02 6.25
C ASN A 89 -9.70 -16.04 5.97
N GLU A 90 -8.49 -16.47 6.32
CA GLU A 90 -7.31 -15.63 6.28
C GLU A 90 -6.85 -15.38 4.84
N ILE A 91 -6.65 -14.10 4.50
CA ILE A 91 -6.13 -13.69 3.19
C ILE A 91 -4.61 -13.72 3.20
N SER A 92 -4.00 -14.08 2.07
CA SER A 92 -2.54 -14.20 1.97
C SER A 92 -1.82 -12.86 2.14
N PHE A 93 -2.27 -11.82 1.44
CA PHE A 93 -1.45 -10.61 1.37
C PHE A 93 -2.27 -9.32 1.35
N VAL A 94 -1.90 -8.36 2.20
CA VAL A 94 -2.44 -7.00 2.19
C VAL A 94 -1.31 -6.01 1.97
N VAL A 95 -1.52 -5.05 1.09
CA VAL A 95 -0.59 -3.95 0.81
C VAL A 95 -1.22 -2.61 1.17
N GLY A 96 -0.61 -1.92 2.13
CA GLY A 96 -0.95 -0.55 2.53
C GLY A 96 -0.04 0.47 1.85
N LEU A 97 -0.59 1.22 0.90
CA LEU A 97 0.12 2.25 0.15
C LEU A 97 -0.06 3.60 0.84
N ASP A 98 0.95 4.02 1.59
CA ASP A 98 1.00 5.23 2.42
C ASP A 98 -0.30 5.45 3.24
N PRO A 99 -0.61 4.56 4.21
CA PRO A 99 -1.87 4.59 4.94
C PRO A 99 -2.12 5.93 5.64
N ALA A 100 -3.36 6.43 5.59
CA ALA A 100 -3.68 7.79 6.03
C ALA A 100 -3.52 7.99 7.56
N LEU A 101 -2.73 8.98 7.98
CA LEU A 101 -2.50 9.28 9.39
C LEU A 101 -3.67 10.02 10.08
N PRO A 102 -4.25 11.10 9.50
CA PRO A 102 -5.23 11.91 10.21
C PRO A 102 -6.50 11.13 10.56
N GLY A 103 -6.81 11.03 11.85
CA GLY A 103 -7.97 10.27 12.36
C GLY A 103 -7.69 8.80 12.68
N PHE A 104 -6.49 8.29 12.39
CA PHE A 104 -6.12 6.89 12.64
C PHE A 104 -4.90 6.72 13.55
N TYR A 105 -4.17 7.78 13.88
CA TYR A 105 -2.95 7.73 14.71
C TYR A 105 -3.13 6.90 16.01
N SER A 106 -4.23 7.10 16.72
CA SER A 106 -4.57 6.38 17.96
C SER A 106 -5.45 5.15 17.74
N ALA A 107 -5.82 4.83 16.49
CA ALA A 107 -6.59 3.64 16.19
C ALA A 107 -5.72 2.39 16.40
N GLY A 108 -6.32 1.34 16.96
CA GLY A 108 -5.67 0.03 17.13
C GLY A 108 -6.00 -0.93 15.97
N SER A 109 -5.52 -2.17 16.11
CA SER A 109 -5.89 -3.28 15.22
C SER A 109 -7.41 -3.42 15.12
N GLY A 110 -7.92 -3.76 13.94
CA GLY A 110 -9.35 -3.85 13.62
C GLY A 110 -10.06 -2.51 13.37
N SER A 111 -9.45 -1.38 13.72
CA SER A 111 -9.95 -0.02 13.39
C SER A 111 -9.11 0.72 12.35
N ARG A 112 -7.97 0.15 11.98
CA ARG A 112 -7.09 0.54 10.88
C ARG A 112 -6.32 -0.68 10.39
N ILE A 113 -5.61 -0.52 9.29
CA ILE A 113 -4.62 -1.52 8.85
C ILE A 113 -3.57 -1.74 9.93
N SER A 114 -3.25 -2.99 10.19
CA SER A 114 -2.26 -3.45 11.17
C SER A 114 -1.64 -4.79 10.76
N SER A 115 -0.43 -5.07 11.26
CA SER A 115 0.16 -6.41 11.22
C SER A 115 -0.84 -7.47 11.73
N GLY A 116 -0.97 -8.59 11.03
CA GLY A 116 -1.91 -9.66 11.37
C GLY A 116 -3.37 -9.40 10.95
N ASP A 117 -3.61 -8.46 10.03
CA ASP A 117 -4.88 -8.37 9.30
C ASP A 117 -4.97 -9.42 8.16
N ALA A 118 -3.83 -10.00 7.77
CA ALA A 118 -3.65 -11.05 6.77
C ALA A 118 -2.41 -11.90 7.14
N GLN A 119 -2.10 -12.94 6.38
CA GLN A 119 -0.87 -13.73 6.58
C GLN A 119 0.38 -12.86 6.51
N TYR A 120 0.33 -11.81 5.67
CA TYR A 120 1.37 -10.81 5.59
C TYR A 120 0.79 -9.45 5.21
N VAL A 121 1.29 -8.41 5.87
CA VAL A 121 0.90 -7.03 5.62
C VAL A 121 2.15 -6.20 5.27
N GLU A 122 2.25 -5.75 4.02
CA GLU A 122 3.32 -4.85 3.57
C GLU A 122 2.82 -3.40 3.56
N ILE A 123 3.60 -2.48 4.11
CA ILE A 123 3.32 -1.04 4.08
C ILE A 123 4.41 -0.31 3.32
N ILE A 124 4.01 0.59 2.41
CA ILE A 124 4.95 1.47 1.69
C ILE A 124 4.71 2.90 2.14
N HIS A 125 5.62 3.43 2.95
CA HIS A 125 5.58 4.80 3.47
C HIS A 125 6.24 5.75 2.49
N THR A 126 5.50 6.75 2.02
CA THR A 126 6.04 7.76 1.11
C THR A 126 5.84 9.19 1.55
N ASN A 127 4.88 9.44 2.45
CA ASN A 127 4.62 10.76 3.04
C ASN A 127 4.33 10.66 4.55
N GLY A 128 5.16 9.87 5.24
CA GLY A 128 5.06 9.62 6.67
C GLY A 128 5.18 10.90 7.50
N GLY A 129 4.31 11.04 8.50
CA GLY A 129 4.30 12.18 9.43
C GLY A 129 3.49 13.38 8.95
N LEU A 130 3.01 13.37 7.70
CA LEU A 130 2.11 14.41 7.16
C LEU A 130 0.76 13.83 6.76
N LEU A 131 0.68 13.13 5.63
CA LEU A 131 -0.54 12.45 5.20
C LEU A 131 -0.54 10.97 5.56
N GLY A 132 0.64 10.34 5.57
CA GLY A 132 0.83 8.92 5.85
C GLY A 132 1.37 8.66 7.26
N PHE A 133 1.27 7.42 7.73
CA PHE A 133 2.00 6.97 8.93
C PHE A 133 3.52 7.00 8.68
N LEU A 134 4.30 7.32 9.71
CA LEU A 134 5.76 7.09 9.74
C LEU A 134 6.15 5.92 10.66
N THR A 135 5.29 5.59 11.61
CA THR A 135 5.48 4.42 12.48
C THR A 135 5.18 3.15 11.69
N ALA A 136 5.98 2.11 11.94
CA ALA A 136 5.75 0.78 11.41
C ALA A 136 4.40 0.24 11.89
N ILE A 137 3.55 -0.19 10.95
CA ILE A 137 2.21 -0.71 11.22
C ILE A 137 1.91 -2.01 10.47
N GLY A 138 2.82 -2.51 9.64
CA GLY A 138 2.70 -3.79 8.93
C GLY A 138 3.52 -4.91 9.56
N ASP A 139 3.55 -6.05 8.86
CA ASP A 139 4.57 -7.06 9.07
C ASP A 139 5.88 -6.60 8.42
N SER A 140 5.84 -5.96 7.25
CA SER A 140 7.00 -5.23 6.74
C SER A 140 6.66 -3.81 6.34
N ASP A 141 7.53 -2.88 6.70
CA ASP A 141 7.33 -1.46 6.47
C ASP A 141 8.50 -0.92 5.66
N PHE A 142 8.22 -0.52 4.42
CA PHE A 142 9.20 0.02 3.49
C PHE A 142 9.18 1.54 3.48
N TYR A 143 10.38 2.14 3.56
CA TYR A 143 10.59 3.59 3.62
C TYR A 143 11.42 4.07 2.43
N PRO A 144 10.89 4.05 1.20
CA PRO A 144 11.57 4.63 0.04
C PRO A 144 11.99 6.06 0.30
N ASN A 145 13.27 6.34 0.08
CA ASN A 145 13.88 7.65 0.28
C ASN A 145 13.69 8.20 1.71
N GLY A 146 13.61 7.31 2.71
CA GLY A 146 13.37 7.67 4.11
C GLY A 146 11.89 7.87 4.47
N GLY A 147 10.98 7.65 3.53
CA GLY A 147 9.54 7.48 3.77
C GLY A 147 8.72 8.75 4.02
N GLN A 148 9.33 9.93 4.05
CA GLN A 148 8.63 11.20 4.33
C GLN A 148 8.50 12.12 3.11
N LYS A 149 9.54 12.24 2.29
CA LYS A 149 9.55 13.11 1.11
C LYS A 149 10.21 12.40 -0.05
N GLN A 150 9.55 12.42 -1.20
CA GLN A 150 9.99 11.65 -2.35
C GLN A 150 10.75 12.50 -3.38
N VAL A 151 11.70 11.85 -4.05
CA VAL A 151 12.47 12.47 -5.13
C VAL A 151 11.52 12.90 -6.27
N GLY A 152 11.74 14.11 -6.78
CA GLY A 152 10.90 14.73 -7.81
C GLY A 152 9.63 15.43 -7.31
N CYS A 153 9.30 15.34 -6.01
CA CYS A 153 8.21 16.10 -5.40
C CYS A 153 8.71 17.47 -4.88
N LEU A 154 8.99 18.37 -5.82
CA LEU A 154 9.39 19.76 -5.54
C LEU A 154 8.17 20.60 -5.13
N LEU A 155 8.31 21.43 -4.09
CA LEU A 155 7.23 22.28 -3.54
C LEU A 155 5.95 21.51 -3.13
N ASP A 156 6.12 20.34 -2.53
CA ASP A 156 5.04 19.44 -2.08
C ASP A 156 4.50 19.79 -0.67
N ILE A 157 4.07 21.04 -0.46
CA ILE A 157 3.64 21.54 0.87
C ILE A 157 2.47 20.74 1.43
N GLY A 158 1.50 20.38 0.57
CA GLY A 158 0.36 19.54 0.94
C GLY A 158 0.66 18.03 0.93
N GLY A 159 1.86 17.62 0.54
CA GLY A 159 2.29 16.22 0.54
C GLY A 159 1.63 15.32 -0.52
N ALA A 160 0.78 15.85 -1.39
CA ALA A 160 0.02 15.06 -2.36
C ALA A 160 0.92 14.31 -3.35
N CYS A 161 2.04 14.90 -3.76
CA CYS A 161 2.98 14.24 -4.66
C CYS A 161 3.67 13.06 -3.98
N SER A 162 4.22 13.28 -2.78
CA SER A 162 4.88 12.24 -2.00
C SER A 162 3.89 11.15 -1.60
N HIS A 163 2.66 11.50 -1.24
CA HIS A 163 1.60 10.55 -0.89
C HIS A 163 1.19 9.64 -2.07
N ALA A 164 1.23 10.18 -3.28
CA ALA A 164 0.92 9.44 -4.51
C ALA A 164 2.06 8.52 -4.99
N ARG A 165 3.28 8.66 -4.45
CA ARG A 165 4.42 7.85 -4.89
C ARG A 165 4.31 6.39 -4.45
N SER A 166 3.62 6.08 -3.36
CA SER A 166 3.44 4.70 -2.89
C SER A 166 2.81 3.81 -3.96
N PHE A 167 1.67 4.21 -4.53
CA PHE A 167 1.02 3.43 -5.60
C PHE A 167 1.82 3.41 -6.90
N LYS A 168 2.64 4.43 -7.18
CA LYS A 168 3.51 4.45 -8.36
C LYS A 168 4.68 3.47 -8.22
N PHE A 169 5.34 3.46 -7.06
CA PHE A 169 6.39 2.48 -6.77
C PHE A 169 5.84 1.06 -6.77
N PHE A 170 4.67 0.85 -6.18
CA PHE A 170 4.03 -0.46 -6.21
C PHE A 170 3.70 -0.91 -7.64
N ALA A 171 3.09 -0.05 -8.46
CA ALA A 171 2.81 -0.36 -9.86
C ALA A 171 4.10 -0.68 -10.65
N GLU A 172 5.17 0.10 -10.47
CA GLU A 172 6.48 -0.17 -11.09
C GLU A 172 7.07 -1.51 -10.62
N SER A 173 6.87 -1.88 -9.35
CA SER A 173 7.42 -3.11 -8.76
C SER A 173 6.89 -4.38 -9.43
N ILE A 174 5.65 -4.37 -9.93
CA ILE A 174 5.00 -5.51 -10.60
C ILE A 174 5.77 -5.85 -11.89
N SER A 175 6.04 -4.84 -12.72
CA SER A 175 6.72 -5.02 -14.01
C SER A 175 8.26 -5.03 -13.94
N SER A 176 8.84 -4.58 -12.83
CA SER A 176 10.29 -4.40 -12.73
C SER A 176 11.04 -5.73 -12.60
N GLN A 177 12.02 -5.95 -13.46
CA GLN A 177 12.95 -7.08 -13.36
C GLN A 177 14.01 -6.86 -12.28
N LEU A 178 14.39 -5.60 -12.01
CA LEU A 178 15.36 -5.25 -10.98
C LEU A 178 14.73 -5.18 -9.58
N GLY A 179 13.45 -4.79 -9.51
CA GLY A 179 12.73 -4.58 -8.27
C GLY A 179 13.28 -3.43 -7.40
N PHE A 180 12.70 -3.27 -6.22
CA PHE A 180 13.10 -2.27 -5.24
C PHE A 180 13.63 -2.97 -3.99
N HIS A 181 14.96 -3.07 -3.88
CA HIS A 181 15.58 -3.72 -2.74
C HIS A 181 15.55 -2.79 -1.52
N GLY A 182 14.87 -3.23 -0.47
CA GLY A 182 14.86 -2.63 0.85
C GLY A 182 15.77 -3.40 1.81
N ARG A 183 16.34 -2.69 2.78
CA ARG A 183 17.29 -3.25 3.73
C ARG A 183 16.95 -2.81 5.14
N SER A 184 17.03 -3.74 6.08
CA SER A 184 16.76 -3.45 7.49
C SER A 184 17.78 -2.44 7.99
N CYS A 185 17.33 -1.34 8.57
CA CYS A 185 18.21 -0.29 9.06
C CYS A 185 17.50 0.56 10.11
N ASN A 186 18.22 1.00 11.14
CA ASN A 186 17.60 1.70 12.26
C ASN A 186 17.04 3.08 11.88
N ASN A 187 17.64 3.73 10.88
CA ASN A 187 17.13 4.99 10.31
C ASN A 187 17.78 5.29 8.96
N PHE A 188 17.22 6.28 8.26
CA PHE A 188 17.68 6.67 6.92
C PHE A 188 19.10 7.22 6.90
N ILE A 189 19.56 7.88 7.98
CA ILE A 189 20.93 8.42 8.05
C ILE A 189 21.96 7.29 8.07
N GLN A 190 21.71 6.23 8.84
CA GLN A 190 22.59 5.05 8.87
C GLN A 190 22.59 4.33 7.52
N PHE A 191 21.43 4.23 6.87
CA PHE A 191 21.32 3.68 5.52
C PHE A 191 22.19 4.47 4.52
N LYS A 192 22.07 5.81 4.50
CA LYS A 192 22.89 6.68 3.62
C LYS A 192 24.38 6.55 3.86
N ARG A 193 24.79 6.24 5.09
CA ARG A 193 26.20 6.04 5.48
C ARG A 193 26.71 4.62 5.20
N GLY A 194 25.88 3.73 4.66
CA GLY A 194 26.24 2.34 4.38
C GLY A 194 26.40 1.45 5.61
N LEU A 195 25.90 1.89 6.77
CA LEU A 195 26.10 1.20 8.06
C LEU A 195 25.26 -0.07 8.24
N CYS A 196 24.38 -0.36 7.30
CA CYS A 196 23.59 -1.60 7.28
C CYS A 196 23.89 -2.47 6.06
N ASN A 197 24.99 -2.23 5.34
CA ASN A 197 25.25 -2.86 4.05
C ASN A 197 25.43 -4.38 4.06
N ASP A 198 25.76 -4.92 5.22
CA ASP A 198 25.88 -6.34 5.53
C ASP A 198 24.52 -7.03 5.74
N ARG A 199 23.43 -6.27 5.94
CA ARG A 199 22.11 -6.84 6.19
C ARG A 199 21.45 -7.37 4.91
N PRO A 200 20.67 -8.45 5.02
CA PRO A 200 19.91 -8.99 3.90
C PRO A 200 18.92 -7.96 3.36
N THR A 201 18.53 -8.15 2.10
CA THR A 201 17.59 -7.29 1.41
C THR A 201 16.30 -8.04 1.11
N SER A 202 15.17 -7.34 1.20
CA SER A 202 13.87 -7.83 0.74
C SER A 202 13.36 -6.94 -0.38
N LEU A 203 12.58 -7.50 -1.30
CA LEU A 203 11.95 -6.74 -2.37
C LEU A 203 10.69 -6.05 -1.85
N MET A 204 10.57 -4.75 -2.07
CA MET A 204 9.34 -3.98 -1.83
C MET A 204 8.35 -4.21 -2.98
N GLY A 205 7.08 -4.38 -2.63
CA GLY A 205 5.96 -4.47 -3.57
C GLY A 205 5.62 -5.90 -3.96
N HIS A 206 5.15 -6.10 -5.21
CA HIS A 206 4.53 -7.36 -5.62
C HIS A 206 5.39 -8.62 -5.45
N LYS A 207 6.72 -8.48 -5.54
CA LYS A 207 7.69 -9.59 -5.41
C LYS A 207 8.19 -9.79 -3.97
N SER A 208 7.53 -9.20 -2.97
CA SER A 208 7.91 -9.43 -1.57
C SER A 208 7.75 -10.91 -1.24
N GLN A 209 8.84 -11.58 -0.89
CA GLN A 209 8.77 -12.90 -0.29
C GLN A 209 8.25 -12.73 1.15
N LEU A 210 7.34 -13.61 1.58
CA LEU A 210 6.84 -13.66 2.95
C LEU A 210 8.04 -13.82 3.90
N HIS A 211 8.42 -12.73 4.55
CA HIS A 211 9.58 -12.70 5.44
C HIS A 211 9.16 -12.25 6.84
N ALA A 212 10.05 -12.48 7.81
CA ALA A 212 9.87 -12.04 9.19
C ALA A 212 9.64 -10.52 9.28
N ARG A 213 9.08 -10.07 10.42
CA ARG A 213 8.70 -8.67 10.55
C ARG A 213 9.90 -7.73 10.51
N ASP A 214 9.91 -6.76 9.61
CA ASP A 214 11.08 -5.90 9.37
C ASP A 214 10.72 -4.49 8.86
N SER A 215 11.42 -3.48 9.36
CA SER A 215 11.42 -2.13 8.79
C SER A 215 12.58 -1.96 7.81
N LEU A 216 12.26 -1.70 6.55
CA LEU A 216 13.18 -1.77 5.42
C LEU A 216 13.30 -0.42 4.74
N ILE A 217 14.54 0.05 4.56
CA ILE A 217 14.83 1.30 3.88
C ILE A 217 15.27 0.98 2.46
N THR A 218 14.68 1.66 1.48
CA THR A 218 15.06 1.55 0.07
C THR A 218 15.40 2.91 -0.50
N GLU A 219 16.33 2.96 -1.45
CA GLU A 219 16.60 4.15 -2.25
C GLU A 219 15.96 3.97 -3.62
N SER A 220 15.05 4.88 -3.98
CA SER A 220 14.46 4.91 -5.31
C SER A 220 14.90 6.18 -6.01
N LYS A 221 15.77 6.02 -7.02
CA LYS A 221 16.07 7.08 -8.01
C LYS A 221 14.97 7.21 -9.06
N SER A 222 13.94 6.37 -9.01
CA SER A 222 12.85 6.40 -9.97
C SER A 222 12.08 7.71 -9.84
N ASN A 223 12.11 8.49 -10.91
CA ASN A 223 11.20 9.61 -11.09
C ASN A 223 9.78 9.15 -11.41
N ALA A 224 9.47 7.83 -11.44
CA ALA A 224 8.23 7.16 -11.84
C ALA A 224 7.19 8.12 -12.45
N ASN A 225 7.53 8.69 -13.61
CA ASN A 225 6.62 9.44 -14.44
C ASN A 225 6.01 8.41 -15.39
N LEU A 226 5.18 7.52 -14.83
CA LEU A 226 4.41 6.56 -15.60
C LEU A 226 3.45 7.38 -16.47
N ARG A 227 3.82 7.58 -17.74
CA ARG A 227 2.93 8.16 -18.75
C ARG A 227 1.84 7.12 -18.98
N VAL A 228 0.61 7.45 -18.63
CA VAL A 228 -0.58 6.72 -19.10
C VAL A 228 -0.58 6.88 -20.61
N GLN A 229 -0.12 5.89 -21.35
CA GLN A 229 -0.42 5.81 -22.77
C GLN A 229 -1.88 5.42 -22.87
N SER A 230 -2.72 6.37 -23.29
CA SER A 230 -4.08 6.08 -23.71
C SER A 230 -4.00 5.12 -24.88
N VAL A 231 -4.40 3.87 -24.67
CA VAL A 231 -4.71 2.95 -25.76
C VAL A 231 -6.03 3.45 -26.36
N GLN A 232 -5.97 3.98 -27.57
CA GLN A 232 -7.13 4.16 -28.45
C GLN A 232 -7.47 2.84 -29.11
#